data_AF-B4R2N6-F1
#
_entry.id   AF-B4R2N6-F1
#
_cell.length_a   1.000
_cell.length_b   1.000
_cell.length_c   1.000
_cell.angle_alpha   90.00
_cell.angle_beta   90.00
_cell.angle_gamma   90.00
#
_symmetry.space_group_name_H-M   'P 1'
#
loop_
_entity.id
_entity.type
_entity.pdbx_description
1 polymer ?
#
loop_
_entity_poly.entity_id
_entity_poly.type
_entity_poly.pdbx_seq_one_letter_code
_entity_poly.pdbx_strand_id
1 'polypeptide(L)'
;KQHFTLTKILKKQEQEANGSKRKRRQKLKKSRNQPQNAEKRDDDFQVNLNDNRFKAVYKSHEYNIDPTHSHYKPTKGMQHMIGEKLKRRKEQAEGGAANGDADGDEQVAPKRSKQQLEQNALVKSLKRKIQMQQQGQKL
;
A
#
# COMPACT_ATOMS: atom_id res chain seq x y z
N LYS A 1 -3.61 11.20 36.61
CA LYS A 1 -3.10 11.44 35.24
C LYS A 1 -3.14 10.11 34.48
N GLN A 2 -3.61 10.10 33.24
CA GLN A 2 -3.63 8.89 32.41
C GLN A 2 -2.35 8.84 31.59
N HIS A 3 -1.56 7.77 31.72
CA HIS A 3 -0.28 7.63 31.03
C HIS A 3 -0.46 6.87 29.72
N PHE A 4 -0.17 7.55 28.61
CA PHE A 4 -0.16 6.96 27.28
C PHE A 4 1.11 6.13 27.10
N THR A 5 0.95 4.86 26.79
CA THR A 5 2.08 3.95 26.52
C THR A 5 1.77 3.15 25.28
N LEU A 6 2.71 3.12 24.32
CA LEU A 6 2.57 2.41 23.06
C LEU A 6 2.18 0.93 23.26
N THR A 7 2.77 0.27 24.25
CA THR A 7 2.50 -1.15 24.57
C THR A 7 1.04 -1.42 24.92
N LYS A 8 0.37 -0.53 25.65
CA LYS A 8 -1.06 -0.66 25.98
C LYS A 8 -1.94 -0.53 24.74
N ILE A 9 -1.59 0.40 23.84
CA ILE A 9 -2.34 0.65 22.61
C ILE A 9 -2.24 -0.54 21.67
N LEU A 10 -1.01 -1.05 21.46
CA LEU A 10 -0.79 -2.23 20.61
C LEU A 10 -1.54 -3.44 21.15
N LYS A 11 -1.51 -3.69 22.46
CA LYS A 11 -2.28 -4.78 23.09
C LYS A 11 -3.79 -4.60 22.90
N LYS A 12 -4.32 -3.39 23.01
CA LYS A 12 -5.74 -3.10 22.77
C LYS A 12 -6.10 -3.39 21.30
N GLN A 13 -5.32 -2.87 20.36
CA GLN A 13 -5.53 -3.07 18.92
C GLN A 13 -5.43 -4.55 18.52
N GLU A 14 -4.44 -5.29 19.03
CA GLU A 14 -4.31 -6.72 18.79
C GLU A 14 -5.53 -7.51 19.31
N GLN A 15 -6.02 -7.16 20.51
CA GLN A 15 -7.20 -7.79 21.07
C GLN A 15 -8.49 -7.50 20.28
N GLU A 16 -8.58 -6.33 19.64
CA GLU A 16 -9.70 -5.95 18.78
C GLU A 16 -9.63 -6.67 17.42
N ALA A 17 -8.43 -6.78 16.84
CA ALA A 17 -8.21 -7.42 15.54
C ALA A 17 -8.27 -8.96 15.61
N ASN A 18 -7.61 -9.58 16.61
CA ASN A 18 -7.40 -11.03 16.71
C ASN A 18 -8.30 -11.72 17.75
N GLY A 19 -9.30 -11.01 18.29
CA GLY A 19 -10.25 -11.55 19.25
C GLY A 19 -11.14 -12.62 18.63
N SER A 20 -10.88 -13.90 18.92
CA SER A 20 -11.78 -14.99 18.48
C SER A 20 -13.23 -14.71 18.89
N LYS A 21 -14.21 -15.18 18.11
CA LYS A 21 -15.65 -15.01 18.39
C LYS A 21 -16.00 -15.39 19.85
N ARG A 22 -15.31 -16.39 20.40
CA ARG A 22 -15.43 -16.86 21.79
C ARG A 22 -14.89 -15.85 22.81
N LYS A 23 -13.71 -15.26 22.57
CA LYS A 23 -13.13 -14.19 23.41
C LYS A 23 -13.99 -12.92 23.39
N ARG A 24 -14.56 -12.56 22.23
CA ARG A 24 -15.49 -11.41 22.10
C ARG A 24 -16.76 -11.61 22.92
N ARG A 25 -17.36 -12.81 22.88
CA ARG A 25 -18.52 -13.20 23.71
C ARG A 25 -18.22 -13.16 25.21
N GLN A 26 -17.05 -13.64 25.64
CA GLN A 26 -16.67 -13.60 27.07
C GLN A 26 -16.48 -12.15 27.56
N LYS A 27 -15.87 -11.28 26.76
CA LYS A 27 -15.75 -9.84 27.09
C LYS A 27 -17.12 -9.17 27.23
N LEU A 28 -18.07 -9.46 26.35
CA LEU A 28 -19.43 -8.90 26.42
C LEU A 28 -20.17 -9.33 27.71
N LYS A 29 -20.00 -10.58 28.14
CA LYS A 29 -20.52 -11.06 29.42
C LYS A 29 -19.85 -10.37 30.61
N LYS A 30 -18.53 -10.17 30.55
CA LYS A 30 -17.75 -9.55 31.63
C LYS A 30 -18.00 -8.04 31.75
N SER A 31 -18.21 -7.34 30.63
CA SER A 31 -18.62 -5.93 30.61
C SER A 31 -20.03 -5.68 31.14
N ARG A 32 -20.88 -6.73 31.23
CA ARG A 32 -22.24 -6.61 31.79
C ARG A 32 -22.24 -6.65 33.33
N ASN A 33 -21.18 -7.20 33.93
CA ASN A 33 -21.07 -7.43 35.37
C ASN A 33 -20.02 -6.53 36.06
N GLN A 34 -19.38 -5.62 35.32
CA GLN A 34 -18.35 -4.72 35.84
C GLN A 34 -18.76 -3.27 35.54
N PRO A 35 -18.77 -2.36 36.53
CA PRO A 35 -19.08 -0.95 36.27
C PRO A 35 -18.08 -0.41 35.24
N GLN A 36 -18.58 0.25 34.19
CA GLN A 36 -17.83 0.73 33.03
C GLN A 36 -16.92 1.93 33.33
N ASN A 37 -16.28 1.97 34.50
CA ASN A 37 -15.52 3.12 34.97
C ASN A 37 -14.02 3.09 34.65
N ALA A 38 -13.58 2.22 33.73
CA ALA A 38 -12.20 2.28 33.24
C ALA A 38 -12.16 2.15 31.71
N GLU A 39 -11.86 3.28 31.06
CA GLU A 39 -11.03 3.34 29.85
C GLU A 39 -11.65 2.93 28.50
N LYS A 40 -12.97 3.04 28.32
CA LYS A 40 -13.51 3.26 26.97
C LYS A 40 -13.35 4.73 26.60
N ARG A 41 -12.12 5.17 26.37
CA ARG A 41 -11.91 6.34 25.52
C ARG A 41 -12.16 5.86 24.10
N ASP A 42 -13.15 6.46 23.45
CA ASP A 42 -13.40 6.26 22.03
C ASP A 42 -12.12 6.66 21.28
N ASP A 43 -11.58 5.71 20.51
CA ASP A 43 -10.34 5.89 19.76
C ASP A 43 -10.70 6.39 18.36
N ASP A 44 -11.03 7.68 18.30
CA ASP A 44 -11.49 8.37 17.09
C ASP A 44 -10.34 8.91 16.22
N PHE A 45 -9.09 8.65 16.62
CA PHE A 45 -7.95 9.15 15.88
C PHE A 45 -7.84 8.48 14.51
N GLN A 46 -7.75 9.31 13.46
CA GLN A 46 -7.52 8.89 12.08
C GLN A 46 -6.33 9.64 11.49
N VAL A 47 -5.46 8.89 10.81
CA VAL A 47 -4.30 9.47 10.11
C VAL A 47 -4.78 10.16 8.84
N ASN A 48 -4.35 11.41 8.63
CA ASN A 48 -4.57 12.10 7.37
C ASN A 48 -3.67 11.51 6.26
N LEU A 49 -4.27 10.77 5.33
CA LEU A 49 -3.58 10.11 4.21
C LEU A 49 -3.12 11.07 3.10
N ASN A 50 -3.61 12.31 3.12
CA ASN A 50 -3.27 13.35 2.16
C ASN A 50 -2.23 14.35 2.70
N ASP A 51 -1.66 14.09 3.88
CA ASP A 51 -0.61 14.93 4.44
C ASP A 51 0.70 14.78 3.63
N ASN A 52 1.26 15.91 3.20
CA ASN A 52 2.49 15.98 2.41
C ASN A 52 3.67 15.30 3.09
N ARG A 53 3.71 15.25 4.42
CA ARG A 53 4.78 14.57 5.18
C ARG A 53 4.87 13.08 4.87
N PHE A 54 3.77 12.45 4.45
CA PHE A 54 3.75 11.04 4.08
C PHE A 54 3.90 10.79 2.58
N LYS A 55 4.04 11.84 1.76
CA LYS A 55 4.19 11.74 0.29
C LYS A 55 5.34 10.82 -0.11
N ALA A 56 6.48 10.91 0.59
CA ALA A 56 7.65 10.09 0.35
C ALA A 56 7.37 8.59 0.51
N VAL A 57 6.53 8.20 1.49
CA VAL A 57 6.14 6.79 1.72
C VAL A 57 5.39 6.22 0.51
N TYR A 58 4.66 7.04 -0.24
CA TYR A 58 3.91 6.60 -1.42
C TYR A 58 4.76 6.58 -2.69
N LYS A 59 5.74 7.49 -2.81
CA LYS A 59 6.50 7.72 -4.04
C LYS A 59 7.86 7.02 -4.07
N SER A 60 8.64 7.14 -3.00
CA SER A 60 10.01 6.61 -2.95
C SER A 60 10.04 5.21 -2.32
N HIS A 61 10.95 4.39 -2.82
CA HIS A 61 11.16 3.02 -2.36
C HIS A 61 11.93 2.96 -1.03
N GLU A 62 12.76 3.97 -0.75
CA GLU A 62 13.57 4.06 0.48
C GLU A 62 12.68 4.16 1.73
N TYR A 63 11.50 4.74 1.60
CA TYR A 63 10.54 4.95 2.68
C TYR A 63 9.40 3.90 2.68
N ASN A 64 9.62 2.75 2.04
CA ASN A 64 8.65 1.66 2.03
C ASN A 64 8.48 1.06 3.44
N ILE A 65 7.23 0.93 3.89
CA ILE A 65 6.91 0.23 5.13
C ILE A 65 6.98 -1.27 4.88
N ASP A 66 7.90 -1.96 5.56
CA ASP A 66 8.10 -3.41 5.47
C ASP A 66 7.49 -4.14 6.70
N PRO A 67 6.40 -4.92 6.52
CA PRO A 67 5.80 -5.71 7.59
C PRO A 67 6.70 -6.80 8.17
N THR A 68 7.76 -7.20 7.47
CA THR A 68 8.71 -8.23 7.92
C THR A 68 9.80 -7.66 8.83
N HIS A 69 9.95 -6.34 8.90
CA HIS A 69 10.96 -5.69 9.72
C HIS A 69 10.57 -5.69 11.22
N SER A 70 11.51 -5.95 12.13
CA SER A 70 11.28 -6.05 13.58
C SER A 70 10.70 -4.77 14.24
N HIS A 71 11.11 -3.62 13.72
CA HIS A 71 10.59 -2.30 14.12
C HIS A 71 9.17 -2.00 13.61
N TYR A 72 8.63 -2.77 12.67
CA TYR A 72 7.25 -2.60 12.23
C TYR A 72 6.29 -2.85 13.40
N LYS A 73 5.40 -1.89 13.65
CA LYS A 73 4.30 -2.01 14.60
C LYS A 73 2.99 -1.91 13.83
N PRO A 74 2.14 -2.96 13.84
CA PRO A 74 0.91 -3.01 13.07
C PRO A 74 -0.20 -2.16 13.71
N THR A 75 0.04 -0.86 13.80
CA THR A 75 -0.97 0.09 14.27
C THR A 75 -2.03 0.33 13.20
N LYS A 76 -3.24 0.72 13.61
CA LYS A 76 -4.34 1.08 12.68
C LYS A 76 -3.90 2.13 11.65
N GLY A 77 -3.20 3.18 12.09
CA GLY A 77 -2.67 4.22 11.20
C GLY A 77 -1.67 3.68 10.16
N MET A 78 -0.75 2.82 10.59
CA MET A 78 0.23 2.19 9.69
C MET A 78 -0.45 1.30 8.62
N GLN A 79 -1.46 0.53 9.04
CA GLN A 79 -2.26 -0.29 8.12
C GLN A 79 -3.02 0.57 7.10
N HIS A 80 -3.60 1.70 7.52
CA HIS A 80 -4.24 2.64 6.60
C HIS A 80 -3.26 3.23 5.58
N MET A 81 -2.05 3.60 5.99
CA MET A 81 -1.03 4.09 5.06
C MET A 81 -0.61 3.03 4.03
N ILE A 82 -0.40 1.78 4.46
CA ILE A 82 -0.10 0.67 3.54
C ILE A 82 -1.26 0.44 2.56
N GLY A 83 -2.50 0.40 3.07
CA GLY A 83 -3.70 0.23 2.24
C GLY A 83 -3.86 1.32 1.19
N GLU A 84 -3.67 2.58 1.59
CA GLU A 84 -3.70 3.72 0.67
C GLU A 84 -2.64 3.61 -0.43
N LYS A 85 -1.42 3.18 -0.08
CA LYS A 85 -0.36 2.96 -1.07
C LYS A 85 -0.74 1.89 -2.10
N LEU A 86 -1.33 0.79 -1.64
CA LEU A 86 -1.79 -0.29 -2.51
C LEU A 86 -2.93 0.19 -3.41
N LYS A 87 -3.85 0.99 -2.88
CA LYS A 87 -4.94 1.62 -3.63
C LYS A 87 -4.38 2.52 -4.75
N ARG A 88 -3.48 3.45 -4.43
CA ARG A 88 -2.84 4.33 -5.43
C ARG A 88 -2.11 3.53 -6.51
N ARG A 89 -1.44 2.44 -6.15
CA ARG A 89 -0.77 1.56 -7.11
C ARG A 89 -1.77 0.88 -8.06
N LYS A 90 -2.90 0.41 -7.54
CA LYS A 90 -3.96 -0.19 -8.35
C LYS A 90 -4.54 0.83 -9.33
N GLU A 91 -4.86 2.02 -8.84
CA GLU A 91 -5.37 3.13 -9.67
C GLU A 91 -4.38 3.55 -10.76
N GLN A 92 -3.07 3.59 -10.46
CA GLN A 92 -2.04 3.84 -11.46
C GLN A 92 -1.94 2.73 -12.52
N ALA A 93 -2.19 1.48 -12.15
CA ALA A 93 -2.15 0.34 -13.06
C ALA A 93 -3.40 0.28 -13.97
N GLU A 94 -4.56 0.69 -13.47
CA GLU A 94 -5.83 0.70 -14.21
C GLU A 94 -6.04 1.99 -15.02
N GLY A 95 -5.55 3.13 -14.53
CA GLY A 95 -5.83 4.47 -15.07
C GLY A 95 -4.74 5.09 -15.96
N GLY A 96 -3.76 4.31 -16.44
CA GLY A 96 -2.85 4.70 -17.52
C GLY A 96 -2.33 6.15 -17.45
N ALA A 97 -1.57 6.49 -16.41
CA ALA A 97 -0.80 7.74 -16.30
C ALA A 97 -1.63 9.05 -16.38
N ALA A 98 -2.35 9.40 -15.32
CA ALA A 98 -2.74 10.79 -15.07
C ALA A 98 -2.76 11.03 -13.57
N ASN A 99 -1.64 11.54 -13.06
CA ASN A 99 -1.42 12.24 -11.77
C ASN A 99 -0.03 11.89 -11.23
N GLY A 100 0.98 12.12 -12.06
CA GLY A 100 2.32 12.36 -11.58
C GLY A 100 2.36 13.80 -11.10
N ASP A 101 2.10 14.05 -9.82
CA ASP A 101 2.55 15.30 -9.19
C ASP A 101 4.07 15.34 -9.34
N ALA A 102 4.51 16.09 -10.35
CA ALA A 102 5.88 16.32 -10.76
C ALA A 102 6.54 17.24 -9.73
N ASP A 103 6.99 16.65 -8.64
CA ASP A 103 7.85 17.31 -7.68
C ASP A 103 8.72 16.23 -7.05
N GLY A 104 9.94 16.08 -7.59
CA GLY A 104 10.88 15.01 -7.31
C GLY A 104 11.69 14.64 -8.55
N ASP A 105 12.86 15.25 -8.66
CA ASP A 105 13.92 15.04 -9.65
C ASP A 105 14.38 13.57 -9.71
N GLU A 106 13.72 12.75 -10.53
CA GLU A 106 14.26 11.45 -10.92
C GLU A 106 13.79 11.13 -12.33
N GLN A 107 14.74 11.12 -13.28
CA GLN A 107 14.51 10.81 -14.69
C GLN A 107 14.15 9.33 -14.86
N VAL A 108 12.93 8.95 -14.50
CA VAL A 108 12.41 7.63 -14.83
C VAL A 108 11.96 7.68 -16.29
N ALA A 109 12.71 6.99 -17.15
CA ALA A 109 12.44 6.88 -18.58
C ALA A 109 10.94 6.67 -18.85
N PRO A 110 10.37 7.35 -19.87
CA PRO A 110 8.94 7.34 -20.12
C PRO A 110 8.46 5.89 -20.25
N LYS A 111 7.56 5.48 -19.33
CA LYS A 111 6.95 4.16 -19.33
C LYS A 111 6.14 4.02 -20.62
N ARG A 112 6.74 3.34 -21.60
CA ARG A 112 6.09 3.04 -22.89
C ARG A 112 4.79 2.30 -22.62
N SER A 113 3.71 2.72 -23.25
CA SER A 113 2.41 2.06 -23.10
C SER A 113 2.49 0.61 -23.60
N LYS A 114 1.62 -0.29 -23.09
CA LYS A 114 1.55 -1.69 -23.56
C LYS A 114 1.39 -1.75 -25.08
N GLN A 115 0.56 -0.86 -25.63
CA GLN A 115 0.34 -0.73 -27.06
C GLN A 115 1.62 -0.35 -27.83
N GLN A 116 2.45 0.55 -27.29
CA GLN A 116 3.74 0.88 -27.90
C GLN A 116 4.72 -0.30 -27.85
N LEU A 117 4.70 -1.12 -26.79
CA LEU A 117 5.55 -2.32 -26.71
C LEU A 117 5.12 -3.38 -27.73
N GLU A 118 3.82 -3.59 -27.89
CA GLU A 118 3.23 -4.51 -28.87
C GLU A 118 3.51 -4.05 -30.32
N GLN A 119 3.33 -2.75 -30.62
CA GLN A 119 3.67 -2.17 -31.92
C GLN A 119 5.16 -2.34 -32.24
N ASN A 120 6.04 -2.10 -31.27
CA ASN A 120 7.48 -2.30 -31.44
C ASN A 120 7.85 -3.77 -31.66
N ALA A 121 7.16 -4.70 -30.98
CA ALA A 121 7.35 -6.14 -31.19
C ALA A 121 6.90 -6.56 -32.60
N LEU A 122 5.78 -6.01 -33.09
CA LEU A 122 5.27 -6.26 -34.44
C LEU A 122 6.21 -5.72 -35.52
N VAL A 123 6.73 -4.50 -35.37
CA VAL A 123 7.69 -3.92 -36.32
C VAL A 123 8.99 -4.76 -36.35
N LYS A 124 9.47 -5.22 -35.17
CA LYS A 124 10.64 -6.10 -35.09
C LYS A 124 10.42 -7.45 -35.77
N SER A 125 9.25 -8.06 -35.60
CA SER A 125 8.94 -9.35 -36.24
C SER A 125 8.79 -9.21 -37.76
N LEU A 126 8.16 -8.13 -38.23
CA LEU A 126 8.07 -7.81 -39.66
C LEU A 126 9.46 -7.60 -40.28
N LYS A 127 10.32 -6.80 -39.61
CA LYS A 127 11.70 -6.56 -40.07
C LYS A 127 12.50 -7.86 -40.16
N ARG A 128 12.38 -8.75 -39.18
CA ARG A 128 13.03 -10.07 -39.19
C ARG A 128 12.53 -10.93 -40.35
N LYS A 129 11.21 -10.94 -40.61
CA LYS A 129 10.62 -11.70 -41.72
C LYS A 129 11.09 -11.21 -43.09
N ILE A 130 11.12 -9.89 -43.29
CA ILE A 130 11.62 -9.28 -44.53
C ILE A 130 13.10 -9.62 -44.74
N GLN A 131 13.91 -9.54 -43.67
CA GLN A 131 15.33 -9.89 -43.73
C GLN A 131 15.54 -11.37 -44.10
N MET A 132 14.74 -12.29 -43.56
CA MET A 132 14.82 -13.71 -43.92
C MET A 132 14.38 -13.98 -45.37
N GLN A 133 13.35 -13.30 -45.88
CA GLN A 133 12.95 -13.41 -47.29
C GLN A 133 14.02 -12.90 -48.26
N GLN A 134 14.69 -11.78 -47.93
CA GLN A 134 15.78 -11.25 -48.76
C GLN A 134 17.01 -12.17 -48.79
N GLN A 135 17.26 -12.92 -47.71
CA GLN A 135 18.33 -13.91 -47.67
C GLN A 135 17.98 -15.18 -48.45
N GLY A 136 16.70 -15.60 -48.45
CA GLY A 136 16.23 -16.75 -49.22
C GLY A 136 16.11 -16.54 -50.73
N GLN A 137 16.07 -15.29 -51.21
CA GLN A 137 16.06 -14.96 -52.65
C GLN A 137 17.46 -14.79 -53.26
N LYS A 138 18.53 -14.84 -52.44
CA LYS A 138 19.93 -14.71 -52.89
C LYS A 138 20.64 -16.06 -53.08
N LEU A 139 19.89 -17.16 -53.08
CA LEU A 139 20.29 -18.52 -53.46
C LEU A 139 19.56 -18.89 -54.74
#